data_AF-A0A855MT73-F1
#
_entry.id   AF-A0A855MT73-F1
#
_cell.length_a   1.000
_cell.length_b   1.000
_cell.length_c   1.000
_cell.angle_alpha   90.00
_cell.angle_beta   90.00
_cell.angle_gamma   90.00
#
_symmetry.space_group_name_H-M   'P 1'
#
loop_
_entity.id
_entity.type
_entity.pdbx_description
1 polymer ?
#
loop_
_entity_poly.entity_id
_entity_poly.type
_entity_poly.pdbx_seq_one_letter_code
_entity_poly.pdbx_strand_id
1 'polypeptide(L)' 'MCFEISKNGKHILYEEEIWKKFFIVLMVTLLGVFAFSQVKNPDMIFDATLSEPDTLDPHHAYDTASGEVIFNVYDNLVA' A
#
# COMPACT_ATOMS: atom_id res chain seq x y z
N MET A 1 18.61 -55.38 7.51
CA MET A 1 17.90 -55.29 6.22
C MET A 1 18.20 -53.92 5.66
N CYS A 2 19.22 -53.83 4.80
CA CYS A 2 19.70 -52.56 4.27
C CYS A 2 18.71 -52.13 3.19
N PHE A 3 17.76 -51.27 3.55
CA PHE A 3 16.85 -50.65 2.59
C PHE A 3 17.69 -49.73 1.69
N GLU A 4 17.58 -49.94 0.38
CA GLU A 4 18.28 -49.21 -0.67
C GLU A 4 17.86 -47.73 -0.71
N ILE A 5 18.36 -46.92 0.23
CA ILE A 5 18.33 -45.46 0.17
C ILE A 5 19.57 -44.99 -0.62
N SER A 6 19.72 -45.40 -1.88
CA SER A 6 20.83 -44.91 -2.72
C SER A 6 20.58 -45.14 -4.21
N LYS A 7 19.47 -44.63 -4.71
CA LYS A 7 19.35 -44.25 -6.11
C LYS A 7 18.87 -42.82 -6.08
N ASN A 8 19.71 -41.89 -6.51
CA ASN A 8 19.34 -40.51 -6.81
C ASN A 8 19.44 -39.47 -5.69
N GLY A 9 20.49 -39.53 -4.86
CA GLY A 9 20.88 -38.43 -3.95
C GLY A 9 20.96 -37.04 -4.62
N LYS A 10 21.13 -36.98 -5.95
CA LYS A 10 21.12 -35.73 -6.71
C LYS A 10 19.71 -35.14 -6.83
N HIS A 11 18.68 -35.93 -7.16
CA HIS A 11 17.31 -35.40 -7.29
C HIS A 11 16.77 -34.81 -5.98
N ILE A 12 17.03 -35.46 -4.85
CA ILE A 12 16.61 -34.98 -3.51
C ILE A 12 17.32 -33.67 -3.14
N LEU A 13 18.61 -33.56 -3.47
CA LEU A 13 19.32 -32.30 -3.31
C LEU A 13 18.80 -31.22 -4.27
N TYR A 14 18.45 -31.56 -5.52
CA TYR A 14 17.83 -30.62 -6.46
C TYR A 14 16.47 -30.09 -5.97
N GLU A 15 15.65 -30.93 -5.34
CA GLU A 15 14.33 -30.55 -4.79
C GLU A 15 14.47 -29.50 -3.66
N GLU A 16 15.42 -29.72 -2.74
CA GLU A 16 15.75 -28.77 -1.65
C GLU A 16 16.32 -27.45 -2.20
N GLU A 17 17.16 -27.50 -3.23
CA GLU A 17 17.70 -26.30 -3.88
C GLU A 17 16.62 -25.51 -4.64
N ILE A 18 15.61 -26.20 -5.20
CA ILE A 18 14.45 -25.56 -5.85
C ILE A 18 13.60 -24.83 -4.81
N TRP A 19 13.32 -25.46 -3.66
CA TRP A 19 12.56 -24.83 -2.58
C TRP A 19 13.29 -23.63 -1.96
N LYS A 20 14.62 -23.72 -1.78
CA LYS A 20 15.45 -22.58 -1.34
C LYS A 20 15.40 -21.43 -2.34
N LYS A 21 15.54 -21.71 -3.64
CA LYS A 21 15.45 -20.69 -4.70
C LYS A 21 14.07 -20.05 -4.74
N PHE A 22 13.01 -20.84 -4.53
CA PHE A 22 11.65 -20.33 -4.46
C PHE A 22 11.48 -19.36 -3.27
N PHE A 23 11.97 -19.74 -2.08
CA PHE A 23 11.96 -18.86 -0.91
C PHE A 23 12.79 -17.58 -1.11
N ILE A 24 13.97 -17.70 -1.74
CA ILE A 24 14.83 -16.55 -2.03
C ILE A 24 14.11 -15.61 -3.01
N VAL A 25 13.52 -16.14 -4.08
CA VAL A 25 12.74 -15.34 -5.03
C VAL A 25 11.55 -14.68 -4.34
N LEU A 26 10.80 -15.42 -3.52
CA LEU A 26 9.68 -14.88 -2.74
C LEU A 26 10.13 -13.75 -1.81
N MET A 27 11.24 -13.93 -1.09
CA MET A 27 11.76 -12.94 -0.16
C MET A 27 12.26 -11.66 -0.87
N VAL A 28 12.95 -11.83 -2.01
CA VAL A 28 13.39 -10.71 -2.85
C VAL A 28 12.19 -9.97 -3.46
N THR A 29 11.15 -10.69 -3.91
CA THR A 29 9.93 -10.04 -4.42
C THR A 29 9.19 -9.26 -3.34
N LEU A 30 9.11 -9.78 -2.11
CA LEU A 30 8.50 -9.07 -0.98
C LEU A 30 9.26 -7.78 -0.64
N LEU A 31 10.60 -7.83 -0.60
CA LEU A 31 11.43 -6.64 -0.41
C LEU A 31 11.25 -5.61 -1.53
N GLY A 32 11.13 -6.09 -2.78
CA GLY A 32 10.86 -5.23 -3.93
C GLY A 32 9.56 -4.44 -3.78
N VAL A 33 8.46 -5.10 -3.39
CA VAL A 33 7.16 -4.44 -3.20
C VAL A 33 7.25 -3.34 -2.13
N PHE A 34 7.94 -3.58 -1.02
CA PHE A 34 8.13 -2.56 0.02
C PHE A 34 8.94 -1.35 -0.46
N ALA A 35 9.98 -1.57 -1.27
CA ALA A 35 10.80 -0.48 -1.80
C ALA A 35 10.02 0.43 -2.78
N PHE A 36 9.09 -0.14 -3.56
CA PHE A 36 8.26 0.61 -4.51
C PHE A 36 6.96 1.14 -3.91
N SER A 37 6.64 0.84 -2.65
CA SER A 37 5.44 1.35 -1.95
C SER A 37 5.55 2.82 -1.50
N GLN A 38 6.59 3.53 -1.90
CA GLN A 38 6.75 4.95 -1.54
C GLN A 38 5.75 5.82 -2.31
N VAL A 39 4.85 6.48 -1.59
CA VAL A 39 3.91 7.46 -2.14
C VAL A 39 4.71 8.68 -2.59
N LYS A 40 4.64 8.99 -3.89
CA LYS A 40 5.29 10.18 -4.45
C LYS A 40 4.56 11.41 -3.92
N ASN A 41 5.30 12.29 -3.22
CA ASN A 41 4.81 13.52 -2.59
C ASN A 41 3.79 13.25 -1.46
N PRO A 42 4.24 12.78 -0.28
CA PRO A 42 3.35 12.46 0.84
C PRO A 42 2.67 13.69 1.46
N ASP A 43 3.19 14.89 1.20
CA ASP A 43 2.74 16.13 1.86
C ASP A 43 1.59 16.84 1.13
N MET A 44 1.17 16.33 -0.04
CA MET A 44 0.14 16.96 -0.86
C MET A 44 -0.89 15.93 -1.33
N ILE A 45 -2.15 16.22 -1.05
CA ILE A 45 -3.30 15.50 -1.59
C ILE A 45 -4.00 16.46 -2.56
N PHE A 46 -4.31 15.98 -3.77
CA PHE A 46 -5.11 16.74 -4.73
C PHE A 46 -6.52 16.18 -4.72
N ASP A 47 -7.48 17.00 -4.30
CA ASP A 47 -8.89 16.68 -4.35
C ASP A 47 -9.55 17.35 -5.55
N ALA A 48 -10.39 16.61 -6.28
CA ALA A 48 -11.10 17.09 -7.45
C ALA A 48 -12.58 17.28 -7.08
N THR A 49 -12.93 18.49 -6.63
CA THR A 49 -14.32 18.82 -6.31
C THR A 49 -15.15 19.01 -7.58
N LEU A 50 -16.42 18.59 -7.55
CA LEU A 50 -17.33 18.72 -8.70
C LEU A 50 -17.76 20.18 -8.95
N SER A 51 -17.76 21.00 -7.90
CA SER A 51 -18.07 22.44 -7.95
C SER A 51 -17.07 23.24 -7.14
N GLU A 52 -16.93 24.52 -7.50
CA GLU A 52 -16.18 25.49 -6.73
C GLU A 52 -16.98 25.91 -5.47
N PRO A 53 -16.32 26.26 -4.36
CA PRO A 53 -16.99 26.79 -3.19
C PRO A 53 -17.53 28.21 -3.49
N ASP A 54 -18.80 28.45 -3.15
CA ASP A 54 -19.45 29.75 -3.36
C ASP A 54 -19.08 30.76 -2.26
N THR A 55 -18.80 30.26 -1.04
CA THR A 55 -18.42 31.11 0.10
C THR A 55 -17.56 30.37 1.11
N LEU A 56 -16.69 31.11 1.80
CA LEU A 56 -15.90 30.60 2.93
C LEU A 56 -16.44 31.09 4.28
N ASP A 57 -17.61 31.76 4.29
CA ASP A 57 -18.31 32.12 5.52
C ASP A 57 -19.17 30.93 5.99
N PRO A 58 -18.88 30.32 7.17
CA PRO A 58 -19.67 29.22 7.71
C PRO A 58 -21.15 29.52 7.91
N HIS A 59 -21.54 30.80 8.07
CA HIS A 59 -22.94 31.17 8.19
C HIS A 59 -23.69 31.20 6.85
N HIS A 60 -22.96 31.23 5.72
CA HIS A 60 -23.54 31.32 4.39
C HIS A 60 -23.27 30.09 3.51
N ALA A 61 -22.45 29.14 3.99
CA ALA A 61 -22.15 27.89 3.29
C ALA A 61 -23.31 26.89 3.41
N TYR A 62 -24.16 26.83 2.39
CA TYR A 62 -25.27 25.87 2.28
C TYR A 62 -25.05 24.79 1.21
N ASP A 63 -23.91 24.81 0.54
CA ASP A 63 -23.50 23.83 -0.48
C ASP A 63 -22.45 22.85 0.05
N THR A 64 -22.35 21.68 -0.59
CA THR A 64 -21.42 20.62 -0.18
C THR A 64 -19.96 20.99 -0.45
N ALA A 65 -19.67 21.76 -1.51
CA ALA A 65 -18.28 22.13 -1.85
C ALA A 65 -17.69 23.14 -0.86
N SER A 66 -18.45 24.16 -0.46
CA SER A 66 -18.00 25.09 0.59
C SER A 66 -17.86 24.39 1.95
N GLY A 67 -18.78 23.47 2.28
CA GLY A 67 -18.70 22.70 3.52
C GLY A 67 -17.39 21.91 3.66
N GLU A 68 -17.00 21.20 2.60
CA GLU A 68 -15.76 20.42 2.56
C GLU A 68 -14.50 21.26 2.78
N VAL A 69 -14.43 22.45 2.16
CA VAL A 69 -13.31 23.37 2.36
C VAL A 69 -13.31 23.96 3.77
N ILE A 70 -14.48 24.35 4.30
CA ILE A 70 -14.61 24.93 5.63
C ILE A 70 -14.18 23.95 6.72
N PHE A 71 -14.50 22.65 6.59
CA PHE A 71 -14.04 21.63 7.54
C PHE A 71 -12.52 21.44 7.57
N ASN A 72 -11.82 21.72 6.47
CA ASN A 72 -10.37 21.62 6.43
C ASN A 72 -9.66 22.88 6.95
N VAL A 73 -10.35 24.03 6.95
CA VAL A 73 -9.76 25.34 7.30
C VAL A 73 -10.13 25.81 8.70
N TYR A 74 -11.38 25.58 9.13
CA TYR A 74 -11.90 26.04 10.42
C TYR A 74 -12.02 24.89 11.40
N ASP A 75 -11.54 25.12 12.62
CA ASP A 75 -11.65 24.18 13.73
C ASP A 75 -12.93 24.47 14.54
N ASN A 76 -13.75 23.45 14.76
CA ASN A 76 -14.98 23.55 15.53
C ASN A 76 -14.73 23.13 16.98
N LEU A 77 -15.42 23.78 17.93
CA LEU A 77 -15.29 23.42 19.35
C LEU A 77 -15.82 22.02 19.66
N VAL A 78 -16.70 21.50 18.80
CA VAL A 78 -17.28 20.15 18.86
C VAL A 78 -17.42 19.65 17.44
N ALA A 79 -16.92 18.43 17.21
CA ALA A 79 -17.05 17.68 15.96
C ALA A 79 -18.20 16.66 16.04
#